data_AF-A0A932Q4D3-F1
#
_entry.id   AF-A0A932Q4D3-F1
#
_cell.length_a   1.000
_cell.length_b   1.000
_cell.length_c   1.000
_cell.angle_alpha   90.00
_cell.angle_beta   90.00
_cell.angle_gamma   90.00
#
_symmetry.space_group_name_H-M   'P 1'
#
loop_
_entity.id
_entity.type
_entity.pdbx_description
1 polymer ?
#
loop_
_entity_poly.entity_id
_entity_poly.type
_entity_poly.pdbx_seq_one_letter_code
_entity_poly.pdbx_strand_id
1 'polypeptide(L)' 'MNTTPNRIQTHWPKVKKLIQREWPLLTEVDLEEIDGEYDRLIHKVKELYNGAAEIMQEAPIRGKLQRFLNDLENL' A
#
# COMPACT_ATOMS: atom_id res chain seq x y z
N MET A 1 -19.91 3.51 5.68
CA MET A 1 -19.23 3.11 4.43
C MET A 1 -17.73 3.02 4.73
N ASN A 2 -17.14 1.83 4.70
CA ASN A 2 -15.71 1.67 4.97
C ASN A 2 -14.92 2.09 3.73
N THR A 3 -14.23 3.22 3.81
CA THR A 3 -13.34 3.69 2.74
C THR A 3 -12.08 2.83 2.70
N THR A 4 -11.41 2.77 1.55
CA THR A 4 -10.15 2.02 1.39
C THR A 4 -9.08 2.37 2.45
N PRO A 5 -8.87 3.64 2.84
CA PRO A 5 -7.95 4.00 3.93
C PRO A 5 -8.28 3.33 5.26
N ASN A 6 -9.55 3.33 5.68
CA ASN A 6 -9.97 2.70 6.94
C ASN A 6 -9.73 1.18 6.93
N ARG A 7 -9.89 0.53 5.77
CA ARG A 7 -9.65 -0.91 5.60
C ARG A 7 -8.15 -1.23 5.64
N ILE A 8 -7.31 -0.35 5.09
CA ILE A 8 -5.84 -0.49 5.15
C ILE A 8 -5.37 -0.42 6.60
N GLN A 9 -5.79 0.57 7.37
CA GLN A 9 -5.40 0.69 8.79
C GLN A 9 -5.90 -0.53 9.60
N THR A 10 -7.14 -0.96 9.37
CA THR A 10 -7.71 -2.15 10.04
C THR A 10 -6.91 -3.43 9.76
N HIS A 11 -6.44 -3.60 8.52
CA HIS A 11 -5.67 -4.77 8.10
C HIS A 11 -4.17 -4.50 7.97
N TRP A 12 -3.68 -3.44 8.61
CA TRP A 12 -2.33 -2.92 8.41
C TRP A 12 -1.22 -3.98 8.56
N PRO A 13 -1.26 -4.88 9.57
CA PRO A 13 -0.23 -5.92 9.70
C PRO A 13 -0.15 -6.88 8.51
N LYS A 14 -1.28 -7.16 7.85
CA LYS A 14 -1.33 -8.02 6.65
C LYS A 14 -0.96 -7.23 5.39
N VAL A 15 -1.43 -5.99 5.30
CA VAL A 15 -1.14 -5.07 4.20
C VAL A 15 0.35 -4.71 4.16
N LYS A 16 1.00 -4.46 5.31
CA LYS A 16 2.45 -4.24 5.44
C LYS A 16 3.24 -5.36 4.76
N LYS A 17 2.89 -6.62 5.01
CA LYS A 17 3.56 -7.79 4.40
C LYS A 17 3.38 -7.85 2.89
N LEU A 18 2.18 -7.55 2.39
CA LEU A 18 1.96 -7.44 0.95
C LEU A 18 2.81 -6.32 0.35
N ILE A 19 2.78 -5.14 0.97
CA ILE A 19 3.48 -3.96 0.47
C ILE A 19 4.98 -4.26 0.40
N GLN A 20 5.57 -4.82 1.45
CA GLN A 20 6.98 -5.20 1.47
C GLN A 20 7.34 -6.23 0.38
N ARG A 21 6.40 -7.12 0.01
CA ARG A 21 6.59 -8.10 -1.06
C ARG A 21 6.51 -7.48 -2.46
N GLU A 22 5.53 -6.59 -2.68
CA GLU A 22 5.30 -5.97 -3.99
C GLU A 22 6.23 -4.78 -4.25
N TRP A 23 6.62 -4.08 -3.19
CA TRP A 23 7.52 -2.91 -3.20
C TRP A 23 8.69 -3.14 -2.24
N PRO A 24 9.67 -3.98 -2.60
CA PRO A 24 10.80 -4.34 -1.73
C PRO A 24 11.78 -3.20 -1.40
N LEU A 25 11.67 -2.03 -2.06
CA LEU A 25 12.46 -0.84 -1.70
C LEU A 25 11.88 -0.13 -0.47
N LEU A 26 10.61 -0.38 -0.11
CA LEU A 26 10.04 0.12 1.15
C LEU A 26 10.59 -0.70 2.30
N THR A 27 11.33 -0.05 3.19
CA THR A 27 11.87 -0.69 4.40
C THR A 27 10.81 -0.80 5.48
N GLU A 28 11.07 -1.58 6.53
CA GLU A 28 10.16 -1.62 7.67
C GLU A 28 10.00 -0.26 8.34
N VAL A 29 11.04 0.57 8.35
CA VAL A 29 10.99 1.93 8.90
C VAL A 29 10.03 2.79 8.09
N ASP A 30 10.12 2.76 6.75
CA ASP A 30 9.17 3.48 5.88
C ASP A 30 7.72 3.02 6.12
N LEU A 31 7.53 1.72 6.31
CA LEU A 31 6.20 1.15 6.59
C LEU A 31 5.69 1.60 7.96
N GLU A 32 6.53 1.67 8.98
CA GLU A 32 6.15 2.23 10.29
C GLU A 32 5.78 3.72 10.19
N GLU A 33 6.47 4.50 9.35
CA GLU A 33 6.12 5.92 9.11
C GLU A 33 4.84 6.11 8.30
N ILE A 34 4.50 5.15 7.44
CA ILE A 34 3.27 5.13 6.65
C ILE A 34 2.07 4.83 7.56
N ASP A 35 2.19 3.92 8.54
CA ASP A 35 1.14 3.58 9.52
C ASP A 35 -0.26 3.34 8.93
N GLY A 36 -0.34 2.76 7.74
CA GLY A 36 -1.61 2.53 7.05
C GLY A 36 -2.25 3.76 6.40
N GLU A 37 -1.59 4.91 6.41
CA GLU A 37 -1.98 6.09 5.66
C GLU A 37 -1.74 5.87 4.17
N TYR A 38 -2.82 5.72 3.42
CA TYR A 38 -2.78 5.45 1.98
C TYR A 38 -2.02 6.54 1.20
N ASP A 39 -2.23 7.81 1.53
CA ASP A 39 -1.60 8.93 0.82
C ASP A 39 -0.07 8.94 1.02
N ARG A 40 0.38 8.66 2.24
CA ARG A 40 1.81 8.53 2.58
C ARG A 40 2.44 7.35 1.85
N LEU A 41 1.75 6.21 1.78
CA LEU A 41 2.20 5.05 1.02
C LEU A 41 2.44 5.42 -0.46
N ILE A 42 1.46 6.09 -1.08
CA ILE A 42 1.58 6.52 -2.48
C ILE A 42 2.78 7.46 -2.65
N HIS A 43 2.95 8.42 -1.76
CA HIS A 43 4.05 9.37 -1.83
C HIS A 43 5.40 8.66 -1.71
N LYS A 44 5.57 7.75 -0.75
CA LYS A 44 6.82 7.01 -0.56
C LYS A 44 7.12 6.01 -1.67
N VAL A 45 6.12 5.32 -2.20
CA VAL A 45 6.31 4.48 -3.39
C VAL A 45 6.79 5.33 -4.57
N LYS A 46 6.19 6.50 -4.81
CA LYS A 46 6.65 7.41 -5.88
C LYS A 46 8.08 7.90 -5.63
N GLU A 47 8.43 8.26 -4.39
CA GLU A 47 9.76 8.78 -4.01
C GLU A 47 10.88 7.73 -4.18
N LEU A 48 10.65 6.49 -3.74
CA LEU A 48 11.68 5.44 -3.79
C LEU A 48 11.84 4.82 -5.18
N TYR A 49 10.76 4.79 -5.96
CA TYR A 49 10.74 4.20 -7.29
C TYR A 49 10.88 5.27 -8.41
N ASN A 50 11.32 6.48 -8.06
CA ASN A 50 11.34 7.72 -8.86
C ASN A 50 12.22 7.71 -10.14
N GLY A 51 12.60 6.54 -10.64
CA GLY A 51 13.25 6.34 -11.95
C GLY A 51 12.69 5.15 -12.75
N ALA A 52 11.81 4.33 -12.16
CA ALA A 52 11.20 3.18 -12.79
C ALA A 52 9.70 3.46 -13.02
N ALA A 53 9.47 4.29 -14.04
CA ALA A 53 8.26 4.37 -14.83
C ALA A 53 7.16 5.36 -14.41
N GLU A 54 6.81 6.18 -15.41
CA GLU A 54 5.46 6.64 -15.77
C GLU A 54 4.32 5.59 -15.62
N ILE A 55 4.63 4.34 -15.24
CA ILE A 55 3.73 3.18 -15.20
C ILE A 55 3.20 2.87 -13.78
N MET A 56 3.82 3.38 -12.70
CA MET A 56 3.23 3.28 -11.35
C MET A 56 2.28 4.47 -11.08
N GLN A 57 1.17 4.51 -11.81
CA GLN A 57 0.08 5.41 -11.47
C GLN A 57 -0.56 5.00 -10.12
N GLU A 58 -1.25 5.90 -9.46
CA GLU A 58 -1.96 5.60 -8.20
C GLU A 58 -3.02 4.50 -8.38
N ALA A 59 -3.56 4.39 -9.60
CA ALA A 59 -4.57 3.41 -9.97
C ALA A 59 -4.14 1.94 -9.76
N PRO A 60 -2.98 1.46 -10.27
CA PRO A 60 -2.52 0.10 -10.00
C PRO A 60 -2.20 -0.18 -8.53
N ILE A 61 -1.65 0.79 -7.78
CA ILE A 61 -1.39 0.65 -6.35
C ILE A 61 -2.72 0.48 -5.61
N ARG A 62 -3.69 1.35 -5.90
CA ARG A 62 -5.06 1.27 -5.37
C ARG A 62 -5.71 -0.07 -5.69
N GLY A 63 -5.63 -0.52 -6.94
CA GLY A 63 -6.26 -1.74 -7.42
C GLY A 63 -5.70 -2.99 -6.72
N LYS A 64 -4.37 -3.08 -6.55
CA LYS A 64 -3.74 -4.17 -5.80
C LYS A 64 -4.19 -4.21 -4.34
N LEU A 65 -4.18 -3.05 -3.67
CA LEU A 65 -4.60 -2.95 -2.28
C LEU A 65 -6.08 -3.27 -2.11
N GLN A 66 -6.95 -2.73 -2.96
CA GLN A 66 -8.38 -3.03 -2.92
C GLN A 66 -8.66 -4.52 -3.15
N ARG A 67 -7.99 -5.15 -4.11
CA ARG A 67 -8.14 -6.59 -4.37
C ARG A 67 -7.72 -7.41 -3.17
N PHE A 68 -6.59 -7.09 -2.55
CA PHE A 68 -6.11 -7.80 -1.36
C PHE A 68 -7.03 -7.61 -0.15
N LEU A 69 -7.49 -6.39 0.10
CA LEU A 69 -8.44 -6.13 1.18
C LEU A 69 -9.77 -6.87 0.97
N ASN A 70 -10.26 -6.93 -0.28
CA ASN A 70 -11.46 -7.70 -0.60
C ASN A 70 -11.27 -9.20 -0.37
N ASP A 71 -10.07 -9.74 -0.60
CA ASP A 71 -9.72 -11.13 -0.32
C ASP A 71 -9.70 -11.39 1.20
N LEU A 72 -9.10 -10.47 1.97
CA LEU A 72 -9.05 -10.55 3.44
C LEU A 72 -10.42 -10.49 4.12
N GLU A 73 -11.39 -9.79 3.54
CA GLU A 73 -12.73 -9.61 4.09
C GLU A 73 -13.76 -10.62 3.57
N ASN A 74 -13.44 -11.40 2.54
CA ASN A 74 -14.26 -12.53 2.06
C ASN A 74 -13.81 -13.90 2.62
N LEU A 75 -12.84 -13.90 3.53
CA LEU A 75 -12.33 -15.07 4.27
C LEU A 75 -12.97 -15.16 5.65
#